data_AF-A0A3D0SK57-F1
#
_entry.id   AF-A0A3D0SK57-F1
#
_cell.length_a   1.000
_cell.length_b   1.000
_cell.length_c   1.000
_cell.angle_alpha   90.00
_cell.angle_beta   90.00
_cell.angle_gamma   90.00
#
_symmetry.space_group_name_H-M   'P 1'
#
loop_
_entity.id
_entity.type
_entity.pdbx_description
1 polymer ?
#
loop_
_entity_poly.entity_id
_entity_poly.type
_entity_poly.pdbx_seq_one_letter_code
_entity_poly.pdbx_strand_id
1 'polypeptide(L)'
;AAIVVNLIATVLKFGDRTHIGAIHLSTSLVADLQLIAAALVWGYGTQVTGAESISPEITAKVVSLSGGALFANVVSMVILIAETIMQKR
;
A
#
# COMPACT_ATOMS: atom_id res chain seq x y z
N ALA A 1 -3.06 2.54 11.34
CA ALA A 1 -3.43 1.12 11.16
C ALA A 1 -3.01 0.57 9.80
N ALA A 2 -3.44 1.19 8.67
CA ALA A 2 -3.19 0.66 7.33
C ALA A 2 -1.72 0.32 6.99
N ILE A 3 -0.77 1.18 7.36
CA ILE A 3 0.67 0.94 7.17
C ILE A 3 1.11 -0.34 7.89
N VAL A 4 0.75 -0.48 9.17
CA VAL A 4 1.15 -1.62 10.01
C VAL A 4 0.58 -2.93 9.45
N VAL A 5 -0.70 -2.93 9.06
CA VAL A 5 -1.36 -4.12 8.52
C VAL A 5 -0.76 -4.52 7.17
N ASN A 6 -0.46 -3.56 6.28
CA ASN A 6 0.20 -3.86 5.01
C ASN A 6 1.61 -4.41 5.23
N LEU A 7 2.38 -3.81 6.13
CA LEU A 7 3.74 -4.27 6.42
C LEU A 7 3.75 -5.70 6.97
N ILE A 8 2.83 -6.04 7.87
CA ILE A 8 2.66 -7.42 8.35
C ILE A 8 2.35 -8.36 7.17
N ALA A 9 1.41 -7.98 6.31
CA ALA A 9 1.05 -8.78 5.14
C ALA A 9 2.25 -8.98 4.19
N THR A 10 3.06 -7.95 3.96
CA THR A 10 4.28 -8.02 3.15
C THR A 10 5.30 -8.98 3.77
N VAL A 11 5.52 -8.92 5.09
CA VAL A 11 6.42 -9.86 5.80
C VAL A 11 5.92 -11.30 5.69
N LEU A 12 4.61 -11.54 5.82
CA LEU A 12 4.03 -12.87 5.65
C LEU A 12 4.20 -13.39 4.21
N LYS A 13 4.14 -12.51 3.20
CA LYS A 13 4.34 -12.86 1.78
C LYS A 13 5.78 -13.20 1.42
N PHE A 14 6.77 -12.71 2.17
CA PHE A 14 8.19 -13.04 1.96
C PHE A 14 8.54 -14.53 2.18
N GLY A 15 7.65 -15.29 2.82
CA GLY A 15 7.82 -16.74 3.03
C GLY A 15 7.58 -17.60 1.78
N ASP A 16 6.96 -17.05 0.74
CA ASP A 16 6.62 -17.77 -0.49
C ASP A 16 7.68 -17.56 -1.57
N ARG A 17 8.34 -18.65 -2.00
CA ARG A 17 9.39 -18.64 -3.04
C ARG A 17 8.87 -18.89 -4.45
N THR A 18 7.55 -18.96 -4.65
CA THR A 18 6.97 -19.15 -5.97
C THR A 18 7.02 -17.86 -6.79
N HIS A 19 6.98 -17.99 -8.12
CA HIS A 19 6.88 -16.82 -9.02
C HIS A 19 5.59 -16.01 -8.75
N ILE A 20 4.55 -16.69 -8.28
CA ILE A 20 3.28 -16.14 -7.85
C ILE A 20 3.43 -15.33 -6.55
N GLY A 21 4.08 -15.91 -5.54
CA GLY A 21 4.43 -15.21 -4.30
C GLY A 21 5.19 -13.91 -4.56
N ALA A 22 6.12 -13.92 -5.53
CA ALA A 22 6.86 -12.73 -5.94
C ALA A 22 5.96 -11.63 -6.57
N ILE A 23 4.94 -11.99 -7.35
CA ILE A 23 3.98 -11.03 -7.94
C ILE A 23 3.11 -10.40 -6.84
N HIS A 24 2.56 -11.22 -5.94
CA HIS A 24 1.79 -10.72 -4.80
C HIS A 24 2.63 -9.87 -3.85
N LEU A 25 3.90 -10.23 -3.65
CA LEU A 25 4.85 -9.44 -2.88
C LEU A 25 5.09 -8.07 -3.53
N SER A 26 5.31 -8.03 -4.85
CA SER A 26 5.53 -6.79 -5.59
C SER A 26 4.35 -5.81 -5.44
N THR A 27 3.11 -6.29 -5.60
CA THR A 27 1.91 -5.45 -5.42
C THR A 27 1.77 -4.91 -3.98
N SER A 28 2.14 -5.71 -2.98
CA SER A 28 2.11 -5.30 -1.57
C SER A 28 3.17 -4.26 -1.25
N LEU A 29 4.36 -4.42 -1.84
CA LEU A 29 5.47 -3.47 -1.69
C LEU A 29 5.12 -2.11 -2.30
N VAL A 30 4.42 -2.07 -3.44
CA VAL A 30 3.89 -0.82 -4.01
C VAL A 30 2.91 -0.14 -3.03
N ALA A 31 2.03 -0.91 -2.39
CA ALA A 31 1.10 -0.37 -1.40
C ALA A 31 1.85 0.21 -0.19
N ASP A 32 2.84 -0.51 0.35
CA ASP A 32 3.67 -0.05 1.47
C ASP A 32 4.41 1.25 1.13
N LEU A 33 5.06 1.32 -0.04
CA LEU A 33 5.79 2.52 -0.47
C LEU A 33 4.87 3.73 -0.58
N GLN A 34 3.66 3.55 -1.10
CA GLN A 34 2.70 4.65 -1.21
C GLN A 34 2.14 5.08 0.14
N LEU A 35 1.86 4.14 1.05
CA LEU A 35 1.42 4.49 2.41
C LEU A 35 2.52 5.18 3.22
N ILE A 36 3.78 4.76 3.07
CA ILE A 36 4.94 5.41 3.68
C ILE A 36 5.09 6.82 3.10
N ALA A 37 5.01 6.99 1.78
CA ALA A 37 5.06 8.31 1.15
C ALA A 37 3.92 9.22 1.66
N ALA A 38 2.70 8.69 1.80
CA ALA A 38 1.56 9.42 2.36
C ALA A 38 1.84 9.89 3.79
N ALA A 39 2.41 9.01 4.63
CA ALA A 39 2.79 9.34 6.00
C ALA A 39 3.90 10.39 6.07
N LEU A 40 4.89 10.32 5.18
CA LEU A 40 5.98 11.29 5.10
C LEU A 40 5.48 12.67 4.66
N VAL A 41 4.61 12.73 3.64
CA VAL A 41 4.01 14.00 3.18
C VAL A 41 3.16 14.65 4.28
N TRP A 42 2.36 13.85 4.98
CA TRP A 42 1.59 14.34 6.12
C TRP A 42 2.48 14.79 7.28
N GLY A 43 3.49 13.99 7.63
CA GLY A 43 4.46 14.30 8.68
C GLY A 43 5.24 15.59 8.40
N TYR A 44 5.68 15.79 7.16
CA TYR A 44 6.32 17.02 6.73
C TYR A 44 5.39 18.24 6.87
N GLY A 45 4.14 18.12 6.40
CA GLY A 45 3.14 19.19 6.49
C GLY A 45 2.76 19.58 7.93
N THR A 46 2.82 18.64 8.86
CA THR A 46 2.44 18.88 10.27
C THR A 46 3.61 19.35 11.12
N GLN A 47 4.80 18.78 10.92
CA GLN A 47 5.96 18.98 11.80
C GLN A 47 6.93 20.06 11.30
N VAL A 48 7.03 20.26 9.98
CA VAL A 48 8.00 21.19 9.39
C VAL A 48 7.36 22.52 9.04
N THR A 49 6.16 22.51 8.46
CA THR A 49 5.44 23.73 8.07
C THR A 49 4.46 24.24 9.14
N GLY A 50 4.23 23.48 10.22
CA GLY A 50 3.37 23.84 11.36
C GLY A 50 1.90 23.43 11.20
N ALA A 51 1.19 23.15 12.30
CA ALA A 51 -0.16 22.56 12.29
C ALA A 51 -1.25 23.42 11.60
N GLU A 52 -1.08 24.74 11.53
CA GLU A 52 -1.97 25.65 10.77
C GLU A 52 -1.80 25.54 9.24
N SER A 53 -0.80 24.77 8.76
CA SER A 53 -0.40 24.68 7.36
C SER A 53 -0.81 23.40 6.64
N ILE A 54 -1.75 22.60 7.19
CA ILE A 54 -2.35 21.50 6.40
C ILE A 54 -3.21 22.11 5.29
N SER A 55 -2.54 22.50 4.22
CA SER A 55 -3.13 23.03 3.01
C SER A 55 -3.99 21.94 2.33
N PRO A 56 -5.08 22.32 1.64
CA PRO A 56 -5.83 21.40 0.79
C PRO A 56 -4.94 20.60 -0.16
N GLU A 57 -3.80 21.15 -0.58
CA GLU A 57 -2.82 20.48 -1.44
C GLU A 57 -2.15 19.29 -0.75
N ILE A 58 -1.75 19.42 0.52
CA ILE A 58 -1.11 18.35 1.29
C ILE A 58 -2.13 17.23 1.50
N THR A 59 -3.35 17.58 1.88
CA THR A 59 -4.45 16.61 2.03
C THR A 59 -4.73 15.87 0.73
N ALA A 60 -4.77 16.57 -0.41
CA ALA A 60 -4.96 15.94 -1.72
C ALA A 60 -3.84 14.95 -2.06
N LYS A 61 -2.57 15.30 -1.77
CA LYS A 61 -1.43 14.40 -1.97
C LYS A 61 -1.52 13.14 -1.10
N VAL A 62 -1.84 13.28 0.18
CA VAL A 62 -2.00 12.15 1.10
C VAL A 62 -3.13 11.22 0.67
N VAL A 63 -4.28 11.79 0.26
CA VAL A 63 -5.42 11.02 -0.25
C VAL A 63 -5.06 10.30 -1.55
N SER A 64 -4.38 10.97 -2.48
CA SER A 64 -3.94 10.36 -3.74
C SER A 64 -2.99 9.19 -3.51
N LEU A 65 -1.99 9.35 -2.64
CA LEU A 65 -1.03 8.29 -2.29
C LEU A 65 -1.73 7.12 -1.58
N SER A 66 -2.65 7.40 -0.66
CA SER A 66 -3.44 6.35 0.00
C SER A 66 -4.35 5.61 -1.00
N GLY A 67 -4.89 6.33 -2.00
CA GLY A 67 -5.73 5.76 -3.05
C GLY A 67 -4.99 4.79 -3.96
N GLY A 68 -3.76 5.10 -4.36
CA GLY A 68 -2.96 4.16 -5.14
C GLY A 68 -2.49 2.95 -4.31
N ALA A 69 -2.26 3.11 -3.00
CA ALA A 69 -1.99 1.97 -2.11
C ALA A 69 -3.19 1.03 -1.99
N LEU A 70 -4.39 1.58 -1.89
CA LEU A 70 -5.64 0.81 -1.95
C LEU A 70 -5.74 0.07 -3.29
N PHE A 71 -5.47 0.75 -4.41
CA PHE A 71 -5.53 0.15 -5.74
C PHE A 71 -4.56 -1.04 -5.87
N ALA A 72 -3.32 -0.89 -5.40
CA ALA A 72 -2.34 -1.98 -5.40
C ALA A 72 -2.83 -3.21 -4.61
N ASN A 73 -3.48 -2.99 -3.46
CA ASN A 73 -4.10 -4.07 -2.68
C ASN A 73 -5.28 -4.73 -3.39
N VAL A 74 -6.13 -3.96 -4.08
CA VAL A 74 -7.22 -4.50 -4.89
C VAL A 74 -6.69 -5.36 -6.02
N VAL A 75 -5.65 -4.91 -6.72
CA VAL A 75 -4.99 -5.72 -7.77
C VAL A 75 -4.47 -7.03 -7.18
N SER A 76 -3.81 -6.98 -6.01
CA SER A 76 -3.36 -8.19 -5.29
C SER A 76 -4.52 -9.14 -4.99
N MET A 77 -5.65 -8.63 -4.51
CA MET A 77 -6.85 -9.42 -4.23
C MET A 77 -7.44 -10.06 -5.49
N VAL A 78 -7.49 -9.33 -6.61
CA VAL A 78 -8.01 -9.85 -7.88
C VAL A 78 -7.15 -10.98 -8.42
N ILE A 79 -5.82 -10.84 -8.37
CA ILE A 79 -4.89 -11.92 -8.77
C ILE A 79 -5.13 -13.18 -7.93
N LEU A 80 -5.28 -13.03 -6.62
CA LEU A 80 -5.48 -14.16 -5.70
C LEU A 80 -6.81 -14.88 -5.97
N ILE A 81 -7.87 -14.14 -6.27
CA ILE A 81 -9.17 -14.71 -6.66
C ILE A 81 -9.05 -15.46 -7.98
N ALA A 82 -8.40 -14.88 -8.98
CA ALA A 82 -8.20 -15.51 -10.29
C ALA A 82 -7.46 -16.84 -10.15
N GLU A 83 -6.41 -16.88 -9.32
CA GLU A 83 -5.67 -18.11 -9.03
C GLU A 83 -6.52 -19.16 -8.31
N THR A 84 -7.27 -18.74 -7.30
CA THR A 84 -8.16 -19.63 -6.55
C THR A 84 -9.18 -20.31 -7.47
N ILE A 85 -9.66 -19.61 -8.50
CA ILE A 85 -10.58 -20.17 -9.49
C ILE A 85 -9.84 -21.14 -10.43
N MET A 86 -8.63 -20.79 -10.89
CA MET A 86 -7.85 -21.64 -11.78
C MET A 86 -7.39 -22.95 -11.12
N GLN A 87 -7.03 -22.93 -9.83
CA GLN A 87 -6.65 -24.13 -9.09
C GLN A 87 -7.81 -25.10 -8.84
N LYS A 88 -9.07 -24.63 -8.95
CA LYS A 88 -10.26 -25.47 -8.81
C LYS A 88 -10.66 -26.20 -10.10
N ARG A 89 -9.96 -25.97 -11.22
CA ARG A 89 -10.15 -26.67 -12.50
C ARG A 89 -9.02 -27.66 -12.74
#